data_AF-A0A535BYV5-F1
#
_entry.id   AF-A0A535BYV5-F1
#
_cell.length_a   1.000
_cell.length_b   1.000
_cell.length_c   1.000
_cell.angle_alpha   90.00
_cell.angle_beta   90.00
_cell.angle_gamma   90.00
#
_symmetry.space_group_name_H-M   'P 1'
#
loop_
_entity.id
_entity.type
_entity.pdbx_description
1 polymer ?
#
loop_
_entity_poly.entity_id
_entity_poly.type
_entity_poly.pdbx_seq_one_letter_code
_entity_poly.pdbx_strand_id
1 'polypeptide(L)'
;MSEIVPSQSSIADSLISSRLLVLQSKRLILASLERRLQRRALDSLRDRVRSLREETANAQERYSASILRWGSPEGPEYWPVAYSRLVQTADRLYTKMRRAVVEMPPAERYQLAAEVEMLEVLVEGWRKSIRASVTAVA
;
A
#
# COMPACT_ATOMS: atom_id res chain seq x y z
N MET A 1 22.85 38.55 1.95
CA MET A 1 21.59 37.81 1.79
C MET A 1 21.97 36.36 1.59
N SER A 2 21.88 35.54 2.63
CA SER A 2 22.25 34.12 2.54
C SER A 2 21.12 33.36 1.83
N GLU A 3 21.46 32.72 0.70
CA GLU A 3 20.58 31.77 0.05
C GLU A 3 20.26 30.63 1.03
N ILE A 4 18.99 30.52 1.39
CA ILE A 4 18.48 29.37 2.13
C ILE A 4 18.45 28.22 1.12
N VAL A 5 19.53 27.44 1.05
CA VAL A 5 19.51 26.16 0.35
C VAL A 5 18.62 25.23 1.17
N PRO A 6 17.44 24.81 0.67
CA PRO A 6 16.59 23.90 1.42
C PRO A 6 17.36 22.60 1.65
N SER A 7 17.45 22.18 2.91
CA SER A 7 18.03 20.88 3.25
C SER A 7 17.23 19.77 2.55
N GLN A 8 17.88 18.68 2.17
CA GLN A 8 17.23 17.56 1.48
C GLN A 8 15.97 17.05 2.21
N SER A 9 15.95 17.15 3.55
CA SER A 9 14.79 16.88 4.41
C SER A 9 13.56 17.71 4.02
N SER A 10 13.71 19.01 3.80
CA SER A 10 12.61 19.92 3.46
C SER A 10 11.99 19.63 2.09
N ILE A 11 12.80 19.22 1.12
CA ILE A 11 12.32 18.82 -0.22
C ILE A 11 11.57 17.49 -0.14
N ALA A 12 12.09 16.53 0.63
CA ALA A 12 11.46 15.23 0.85
C ALA A 12 10.07 15.38 1.48
N ASP A 13 9.95 16.18 2.55
CA ASP A 13 8.69 16.44 3.25
C ASP A 13 7.66 17.11 2.33
N SER A 14 8.11 18.08 1.52
CA SER A 14 7.25 18.77 0.54
C SER A 14 6.70 17.81 -0.52
N LEU A 15 7.53 16.88 -0.98
CA LEU A 15 7.19 15.89 -2.00
C LEU A 15 6.29 14.78 -1.46
N ILE A 16 6.51 14.33 -0.22
CA ILE A 16 5.61 13.41 0.48
C ILE A 16 4.23 14.07 0.66
N SER A 17 4.21 15.30 1.18
CA SER A 17 2.98 16.07 1.41
C SER A 17 2.21 16.31 0.12
N SER A 18 2.89 16.70 -0.96
CA SER A 18 2.27 16.90 -2.27
C SER A 18 1.62 15.62 -2.80
N ARG A 19 2.27 14.46 -2.62
CA ARG A 19 1.71 13.16 -3.03
C ARG A 19 0.52 12.73 -2.18
N LEU A 20 0.54 13.04 -0.88
CA LEU A 20 -0.59 12.82 0.01
C LEU A 20 -1.81 13.63 -0.44
N LEU A 21 -1.62 14.92 -0.77
CA LEU A 21 -2.71 15.77 -1.26
C LEU A 21 -3.34 15.24 -2.56
N VAL A 22 -2.51 14.77 -3.51
CA VAL A 22 -3.00 14.15 -4.75
C VAL A 22 -3.82 12.89 -4.45
N LEU A 23 -3.35 12.03 -3.54
CA LEU A 23 -4.07 10.83 -3.12
C LEU A 23 -5.41 11.18 -2.47
N GLN A 24 -5.43 12.14 -1.54
CA GLN A 24 -6.65 12.58 -0.84
C GLN A 24 -7.66 13.19 -1.82
N SER A 25 -7.22 14.02 -2.76
CA SER A 25 -8.06 14.58 -3.82
C SER A 25 -8.73 13.47 -4.65
N LYS A 26 -7.96 12.48 -5.11
CA LYS A 26 -8.50 11.35 -5.88
C LYS A 26 -9.51 10.52 -5.08
N ARG A 27 -9.23 10.24 -3.79
CA ARG A 27 -10.15 9.53 -2.89
C ARG A 27 -11.48 10.27 -2.73
N LEU A 28 -11.44 11.60 -2.57
CA LEU A 28 -12.64 12.42 -2.46
C LEU A 28 -13.50 12.35 -3.73
N ILE A 29 -12.86 12.48 -4.91
CA ILE A 29 -13.55 12.40 -6.19
C ILE A 29 -14.14 10.98 -6.38
N LEU A 30 -13.39 9.94 -6.02
CA LEU A 30 -13.86 8.55 -6.13
C LEU A 30 -15.09 8.31 -5.26
N ALA A 31 -15.06 8.71 -3.99
CA ALA A 31 -16.20 8.58 -3.10
C ALA A 31 -17.45 9.32 -3.64
N SER A 32 -17.25 10.49 -4.25
CA SER A 32 -18.33 11.23 -4.89
C SER A 32 -18.92 10.48 -6.10
N LEU A 33 -18.08 9.90 -6.96
CA LEU A 33 -18.53 9.13 -8.12
C LEU A 33 -19.21 7.82 -7.72
N GLU A 34 -18.69 7.12 -6.71
CA GLU A 34 -19.29 5.89 -6.20
C GLU A 34 -20.69 6.13 -5.62
N ARG A 35 -20.87 7.22 -4.86
CA ARG A 35 -22.20 7.63 -4.37
C ARG A 35 -23.17 7.96 -5.51
N ARG A 36 -22.68 8.59 -6.59
CA ARG A 36 -23.50 8.86 -7.79
C ARG A 36 -23.87 7.57 -8.50
N LEU A 37 -22.94 6.62 -8.61
CA LEU A 37 -23.17 5.33 -9.25
C LEU A 37 -24.23 4.50 -8.51
N GLN A 38 -24.21 4.53 -7.18
CA GLN A 38 -25.24 3.89 -6.35
C GLN A 38 -26.64 4.48 -6.61
N ARG A 39 -26.74 5.76 -6.94
CA ARG A 39 -28.02 6.44 -7.23
C ARG A 39 -28.47 6.26 -8.68
N ARG A 40 -27.54 6.12 -9.62
CA ARG A 40 -27.84 5.96 -11.05
C ARG A 40 -26.77 5.13 -11.74
N ALA A 41 -27.13 3.92 -12.18
CA ALA A 41 -26.24 3.03 -12.91
C ALA A 41 -26.20 3.43 -14.40
N LEU A 42 -25.25 4.30 -14.76
CA LEU A 42 -24.89 4.59 -16.15
C LEU A 42 -23.57 3.91 -16.47
N ASP A 43 -23.45 3.26 -17.63
CA ASP A 43 -22.24 2.52 -18.00
C ASP A 43 -21.00 3.44 -18.10
N SER A 44 -21.17 4.64 -18.64
CA SER A 44 -20.11 5.66 -18.68
C SER A 44 -19.62 6.07 -17.28
N LEU A 45 -20.49 6.00 -16.27
CA LEU A 45 -20.13 6.27 -14.88
C LEU A 45 -19.39 5.08 -14.26
N ARG A 46 -19.75 3.84 -14.63
CA ARG A 46 -19.04 2.62 -14.19
C ARG A 46 -17.60 2.61 -14.68
N ASP A 47 -17.38 2.90 -15.96
CA ASP A 47 -16.02 2.92 -16.53
C ASP A 47 -15.18 4.04 -15.91
N ARG A 48 -15.78 5.21 -15.67
CA ARG A 48 -15.09 6.32 -14.99
C ARG A 48 -14.72 6.00 -13.55
N VAL A 49 -15.60 5.31 -12.81
CA VAL A 49 -15.30 4.80 -11.46
C VAL A 49 -14.15 3.79 -11.52
N ARG A 50 -14.13 2.87 -12.50
CA ARG A 50 -13.04 1.90 -12.69
C ARG A 50 -11.70 2.59 -12.91
N SER A 51 -11.64 3.51 -13.87
CA SER A 51 -10.42 4.30 -14.16
C SER A 51 -9.94 5.05 -12.91
N LEU A 52 -10.86 5.69 -12.18
CA LEU A 52 -10.46 6.46 -10.99
C LEU A 52 -10.02 5.57 -9.82
N ARG A 53 -10.51 4.34 -9.71
CA ARG A 53 -9.99 3.34 -8.75
C ARG A 53 -8.54 2.99 -9.07
N GLU A 54 -8.23 2.73 -10.33
CA GLU A 54 -6.85 2.45 -10.78
C GLU A 54 -5.93 3.66 -10.54
N GLU A 55 -6.37 4.87 -10.87
CA GLU A 55 -5.61 6.09 -10.58
C GLU A 55 -5.39 6.32 -9.09
N THR A 56 -6.38 6.04 -8.25
CA THR A 56 -6.27 6.17 -6.79
C THR A 56 -5.30 5.13 -6.23
N ALA A 57 -5.33 3.90 -6.75
CA ALA A 57 -4.38 2.85 -6.38
C ALA A 57 -2.94 3.24 -6.77
N ASN A 58 -2.74 3.78 -7.97
CA ASN A 58 -1.43 4.29 -8.41
C ASN A 58 -0.94 5.47 -7.54
N ALA A 59 -1.83 6.40 -7.19
CA ALA A 59 -1.49 7.50 -6.28
C ALA A 59 -1.10 7.00 -4.88
N GLN A 60 -1.80 5.98 -4.36
CA GLN A 60 -1.45 5.32 -3.10
C GLN A 60 -0.06 4.69 -3.18
N GLU A 61 0.24 3.93 -4.24
CA GLU A 61 1.54 3.29 -4.43
C GLU A 61 2.67 4.33 -4.49
N ARG A 62 2.47 5.44 -5.21
CA ARG A 62 3.45 6.53 -5.30
C ARG A 62 3.68 7.22 -3.96
N TYR A 63 2.61 7.46 -3.20
CA TYR A 63 2.71 8.01 -1.85
C TYR A 63 3.48 7.05 -0.93
N SER A 64 3.08 5.79 -0.87
CA SER A 64 3.72 4.75 -0.07
C SER A 64 5.21 4.58 -0.43
N ALA A 65 5.56 4.54 -1.72
CA ALA A 65 6.94 4.47 -2.17
C ALA A 65 7.76 5.70 -1.72
N SER A 66 7.12 6.87 -1.59
CA SER A 66 7.78 8.09 -1.13
C SER A 66 8.05 8.04 0.36
N ILE A 67 7.08 7.59 1.15
CA ILE A 67 7.23 7.36 2.59
C ILE A 67 8.39 6.39 2.86
N LEU A 68 8.46 5.27 2.13
CA LEU A 68 9.54 4.28 2.33
C LEU A 68 10.91 4.78 1.88
N ARG A 69 10.97 5.67 0.89
CA ARG A 69 12.24 6.16 0.34
C ARG A 69 12.80 7.36 1.11
N TRP A 70 11.93 8.23 1.58
CA TRP A 70 12.32 9.53 2.14
C TRP A 70 11.65 9.87 3.48
N GLY A 71 10.67 9.09 3.93
CA GLY A 71 10.04 9.28 5.23
C GLY A 71 10.94 8.85 6.38
N SER A 72 10.60 9.29 7.59
CA SER A 72 11.32 8.95 8.82
C SER A 72 10.58 7.85 9.60
N PRO A 73 11.28 6.87 10.20
CA PRO A 73 10.68 5.84 11.06
C PRO A 73 9.99 6.37 12.32
N GLU A 74 10.33 7.59 12.74
CA GLU A 74 9.69 8.32 13.83
C GLU A 74 8.34 8.92 13.39
N GLY A 75 8.10 9.05 12.09
CA GLY A 75 6.85 9.53 11.52
C GLY A 75 5.69 8.52 11.66
N PRO A 76 4.46 8.97 11.97
CA PRO A 76 3.33 8.08 12.23
C PRO A 76 2.91 7.26 11.00
N GLU A 77 3.20 7.72 9.79
CA GLU A 77 2.83 7.04 8.55
C GLU A 77 3.82 5.96 8.11
N TYR A 78 5.07 5.97 8.62
CA TYR A 78 6.13 5.13 8.10
C TYR A 78 5.88 3.63 8.32
N TRP A 79 5.69 3.23 9.57
CA TRP A 79 5.51 1.82 9.92
C TRP A 79 4.26 1.17 9.31
N PRO A 80 3.07 1.82 9.30
CA PRO A 80 1.91 1.31 8.58
C PRO A 80 2.19 1.03 7.10
N VAL A 81 2.92 1.92 6.42
CA VAL A 81 3.29 1.74 5.01
C VAL A 81 4.31 0.61 4.84
N ALA A 82 5.31 0.53 5.72
CA ALA A 82 6.33 -0.53 5.69
C ALA A 82 5.70 -1.92 5.87
N TYR A 83 4.87 -2.10 6.89
CA TYR A 83 4.16 -3.36 7.12
C TYR A 83 3.22 -3.71 5.97
N SER A 84 2.52 -2.72 5.41
CA SER A 84 1.67 -2.95 4.24
C SER A 84 2.47 -3.46 3.04
N ARG A 85 3.69 -2.94 2.84
CA ARG A 85 4.57 -3.40 1.76
C ARG A 85 5.11 -4.81 1.98
N LEU A 86 5.42 -5.17 3.23
CA LEU A 86 5.82 -6.53 3.60
C LEU A 86 4.68 -7.52 3.32
N VAL A 87 3.45 -7.20 3.73
CA VAL A 87 2.26 -8.01 3.44
C VAL A 87 2.06 -8.21 1.94
N GLN A 88 2.10 -7.13 1.14
CA GLN A 88 1.96 -7.24 -0.32
C GLN A 88 3.06 -8.11 -0.97
N THR A 89 4.28 -8.02 -0.45
CA THR A 89 5.42 -8.80 -0.98
C THR A 89 5.25 -10.27 -0.62
N ALA A 90 4.81 -10.55 0.60
CA ALA A 90 4.49 -11.90 1.05
C ALA A 90 3.34 -12.52 0.27
N ASP A 91 2.25 -11.80 0.00
CA ASP A 91 1.12 -12.29 -0.80
C ASP A 91 1.57 -12.69 -2.23
N ARG A 92 2.48 -11.91 -2.83
CA ARG A 92 3.08 -12.25 -4.13
C ARG A 92 3.98 -13.47 -4.05
N LEU A 93 4.79 -13.58 -2.99
CA LEU A 93 5.66 -14.72 -2.76
C LEU A 93 4.85 -16.01 -2.57
N TYR A 94 3.82 -15.96 -1.74
CA TYR A 94 2.85 -17.04 -1.52
C TYR A 94 2.25 -17.52 -2.84
N THR A 95 1.79 -16.60 -3.69
CA THR A 95 1.22 -16.95 -5.00
C THR A 95 2.24 -17.66 -5.90
N LYS A 96 3.51 -17.25 -5.87
CA LYS A 96 4.58 -17.91 -6.63
C LYS A 96 4.90 -19.30 -6.07
N MET A 97 5.03 -19.43 -4.75
CA MET A 97 5.28 -20.70 -4.06
C MET A 97 4.17 -21.70 -4.39
N ARG A 98 2.90 -21.31 -4.29
CA ARG A 98 1.75 -22.17 -4.63
C ARG A 98 1.78 -22.68 -6.08
N ARG A 99 2.27 -21.88 -7.02
CA ARG A 99 2.44 -22.32 -8.42
C ARG A 99 3.60 -23.30 -8.57
N ALA A 100 4.69 -23.09 -7.82
CA ALA A 100 5.87 -23.95 -7.86
C ALA A 100 5.62 -25.36 -7.26
N VAL A 101 4.77 -25.45 -6.23
CA VAL A 101 4.42 -26.73 -5.54
C VAL A 101 3.94 -27.83 -6.51
N VAL A 102 3.26 -27.46 -7.60
CA VAL A 102 2.62 -28.41 -8.53
C VAL A 102 3.64 -29.38 -9.13
N GLU A 103 4.83 -28.90 -9.46
CA GLU A 103 5.88 -29.66 -10.15
C GLU A 103 6.91 -30.28 -9.19
N MET A 104 6.78 -30.06 -7.88
CA MET A 104 7.79 -30.48 -6.90
C MET A 104 7.64 -31.94 -6.45
N PRO A 105 8.74 -32.64 -6.13
CA PRO A 105 8.72 -33.92 -5.43
C PRO A 105 8.08 -33.81 -4.02
N PRO A 106 7.48 -34.88 -3.48
CA PRO A 106 6.80 -34.84 -2.18
C PRO A 106 7.62 -34.30 -1.01
N ALA A 107 8.91 -34.64 -0.92
CA ALA A 107 9.80 -34.16 0.16
C ALA A 107 9.98 -32.63 0.13
N GLU A 108 10.16 -32.06 -1.06
CA GLU A 108 10.30 -30.60 -1.25
C GLU A 108 8.99 -29.86 -0.99
N ARG A 109 7.84 -30.49 -1.28
CA ARG A 109 6.53 -29.92 -0.94
C ARG A 109 6.34 -29.73 0.56
N TYR A 110 6.82 -30.66 1.38
CA TYR A 110 6.74 -30.53 2.85
C TYR A 110 7.59 -29.39 3.39
N GLN A 111 8.81 -29.24 2.86
CA GLN A 111 9.67 -28.12 3.25
C GLN A 111 9.05 -26.77 2.87
N LEU A 112 8.54 -26.67 1.64
CA LEU A 112 7.88 -25.46 1.17
C LEU A 112 6.59 -25.15 1.95
N ALA A 113 5.85 -26.17 2.39
CA ALA A 113 4.67 -25.97 3.24
C ALA A 113 5.04 -25.31 4.58
N ALA A 114 6.15 -25.72 5.20
CA ALA A 114 6.65 -25.11 6.44
C ALA A 114 7.09 -23.65 6.24
N GLU A 115 7.73 -23.34 5.11
CA GLU A 115 8.11 -21.97 4.75
C GLU A 115 6.88 -21.08 4.50
N VAL A 116 5.84 -21.63 3.87
CA VAL A 116 4.57 -20.94 3.65
C VAL A 116 3.87 -20.65 4.98
N GLU A 117 3.82 -21.61 5.91
CA GLU A 117 3.24 -21.41 7.24
C GLU A 117 3.97 -20.31 8.02
N MET A 118 5.31 -20.31 8.00
CA MET A 118 6.12 -19.24 8.60
C MET A 118 5.77 -17.86 8.01
N LEU A 119 5.62 -17.79 6.68
CA LEU A 119 5.26 -16.55 6.00
C LEU A 119 3.85 -16.06 6.41
N GLU A 120 2.89 -16.97 6.57
CA GLU A 120 1.54 -16.64 7.03
C GLU A 120 1.53 -16.06 8.45
N VAL A 121 2.33 -16.62 9.36
CA VAL A 121 2.51 -16.10 10.74
C VAL A 121 3.06 -14.67 10.71
N LEU A 122 4.09 -14.41 9.89
CA LEU A 122 4.67 -13.08 9.72
C LEU A 122 3.66 -12.08 9.17
N VAL A 123 2.90 -12.47 8.14
CA VAL A 123 1.84 -11.64 7.53
C VAL A 123 0.80 -11.24 8.58
N GLU A 124 0.34 -12.18 9.41
CA GLU A 124 -0.63 -11.85 10.45
C GLU A 124 -0.02 -10.93 11.53
N GLY A 125 1.25 -11.14 11.87
CA GLY A 125 2.01 -10.23 12.75
C GLY A 125 2.04 -8.80 12.20
N TRP A 126 2.38 -8.62 10.92
CA TRP A 126 2.40 -7.31 10.29
C TRP A 126 1.01 -6.68 10.18
N ARG A 127 -0.03 -7.47 9.87
CA ARG A 127 -1.42 -6.99 9.85
C ARG A 127 -1.87 -6.51 11.23
N LYS A 128 -1.49 -7.22 12.31
CA LYS A 128 -1.72 -6.77 13.69
C LYS A 128 -1.03 -5.45 13.98
N SER A 129 0.24 -5.30 13.58
CA SER A 129 0.98 -4.05 13.74
C SER A 129 0.33 -2.89 13.00
N ILE A 130 -0.15 -3.09 11.76
CA ILE A 130 -0.90 -2.07 11.02
C ILE A 130 -2.14 -1.62 11.80
N ARG A 131 -2.95 -2.57 12.29
CA ARG A 131 -4.16 -2.25 13.06
C ARG A 131 -3.81 -1.45 14.32
N ALA A 132 -2.77 -1.87 15.05
CA ALA A 132 -2.31 -1.19 16.25
C ALA A 132 -1.85 0.26 15.97
N SER A 133 -1.10 0.47 14.89
CA SER A 133 -0.66 1.81 14.48
C SER A 133 -1.81 2.72 14.05
N VAL A 134 -2.87 2.17 13.43
CA VAL A 134 -4.08 2.95 13.07
C VAL A 134 -4.87 3.33 14.33
N THR A 135 -5.04 2.41 15.27
CA THR A 135 -5.77 2.69 16.53
C THR A 135 -5.04 3.64 17.47
N ALA A 136 -3.70 3.70 17.41
CA ALA A 136 -2.91 4.60 18.25
C ALA A 136 -3.03 6.09 17.83
N VAL A 137 -3.57 6.36 16.64
CA VAL A 137 -3.72 7.71 16.07
C VAL A 137 -5.18 8.19 16.11
N ALA A 138 -6.14 7.31 16.43
CA ALA A 138 -7.59 7.57 16.47
C ALA A 138 -8.06 7.96 17.88
#